data_AF-A0A534DVG2-F1
#
_entry.id   AF-A0A534DVG2-F1
#
_cell.length_a   1.000
_cell.length_b   1.000
_cell.length_c   1.000
_cell.angle_alpha   90.00
_cell.angle_beta   90.00
_cell.angle_gamma   90.00
#
_symmetry.space_group_name_H-M   'P 1'
#
loop_
_entity.id
_entity.type
_entity.pdbx_description
1 polymer ?
#
loop_
_entity_poly.entity_id
_entity_poly.type
_entity_poly.pdbx_seq_one_letter_code
_entity_poly.pdbx_strand_id
1 'polypeptide(L)'
;MTTVGRQLRENAVALISLVVALGSLGYNTWRNERTEHNRNVRAAAFELLMRLADLKRVVFLAQYDRDQAGGNPRTGWTYVLAIQDLSKLAPAPVPAQAERLQQVWWGNWEGLGKDDQTAVERIDGAIDTLRDSTLGTLRSLR
;
A
#
# COMPACT_ATOMS: atom_id res chain seq x y z
N MET A 1 11.13 -46.00 -43.06
CA MET A 1 10.36 -44.85 -42.56
C MET A 1 10.22 -45.00 -41.07
N THR A 2 10.95 -44.21 -40.26
CA THR A 2 10.79 -44.24 -38.81
C THR A 2 9.42 -43.68 -38.46
N THR A 3 8.56 -44.54 -37.91
CA THR A 3 7.22 -44.15 -37.47
C THR A 3 7.38 -43.14 -36.33
N VAL A 4 6.60 -42.05 -36.36
CA VAL A 4 6.63 -40.97 -35.36
C VAL A 4 6.58 -41.50 -33.92
N GLY A 5 5.82 -42.58 -33.67
CA GLY A 5 5.75 -43.23 -32.36
C GLY A 5 7.07 -43.82 -31.86
N ARG A 6 7.95 -44.28 -32.75
CA ARG A 6 9.28 -44.79 -32.38
C ARG A 6 10.23 -43.65 -31.97
N GLN A 7 10.21 -42.53 -32.71
CA GLN A 7 11.01 -41.35 -32.36
C GLN A 7 10.58 -40.74 -31.02
N LEU A 8 9.27 -40.71 -30.73
CA LEU A 8 8.76 -40.26 -29.43
C LEU A 8 9.21 -41.17 -28.28
N ARG A 9 9.26 -42.48 -28.49
CA ARG A 9 9.74 -43.45 -27.49
C ARG A 9 11.25 -43.31 -27.25
N GLU A 10 12.02 -43.19 -28.33
CA GLU A 10 13.48 -43.03 -28.26
C GLU A 10 13.88 -41.71 -27.58
N ASN A 11 13.09 -40.65 -27.73
CA ASN A 11 13.35 -39.33 -27.13
C ASN A 11 12.49 -39.03 -25.89
N ALA A 12 11.80 -40.01 -25.32
CA ALA A 12 10.85 -39.80 -24.22
C ALA A 12 11.49 -39.10 -23.01
N VAL A 13 12.71 -39.48 -22.64
CA VAL A 13 13.45 -38.87 -21.53
C VAL A 13 13.76 -37.39 -21.80
N ALA A 14 14.15 -37.04 -23.03
CA ALA A 14 14.44 -35.66 -23.42
C ALA A 14 13.17 -34.81 -23.42
N LEU A 15 12.05 -35.34 -23.93
CA LEU A 15 10.76 -34.66 -23.95
C LEU A 15 10.22 -34.45 -22.52
N ILE A 16 10.31 -35.47 -21.66
CA ILE A 16 9.93 -35.34 -20.24
C ILE A 16 10.82 -34.31 -19.55
N SER A 17 12.13 -34.36 -19.77
CA SER A 17 13.07 -33.36 -19.22
C SER A 17 12.72 -31.94 -19.65
N LEU A 18 12.36 -31.75 -20.92
CA LEU A 18 11.95 -30.44 -21.46
C LEU A 18 10.66 -29.95 -20.79
N VAL A 19 9.64 -30.81 -20.67
CA VAL A 19 8.37 -30.46 -20.01
C VAL A 19 8.60 -30.10 -18.54
N VAL A 20 9.43 -30.88 -17.83
CA VAL A 20 9.79 -30.60 -16.44
C VAL A 20 10.55 -29.27 -16.32
N ALA A 21 11.51 -29.01 -17.21
CA ALA A 21 12.27 -27.77 -17.23
C ALA A 21 11.38 -26.54 -17.46
N LEU A 22 10.50 -26.60 -18.46
CA LEU A 22 9.55 -25.52 -18.76
C LEU A 22 8.55 -25.31 -17.62
N GLY A 23 8.03 -26.40 -17.03
CA GLY A 23 7.14 -26.34 -15.88
C GLY A 23 7.81 -25.73 -14.63
N SER A 24 9.04 -26.13 -14.35
CA SER A 24 9.85 -25.60 -13.24
C SER A 24 10.15 -24.10 -13.43
N LEU A 25 10.56 -23.70 -14.63
CA LEU A 25 10.81 -22.30 -14.96
C LEU A 25 9.53 -21.47 -14.81
N GLY A 26 8.41 -21.93 -15.39
CA GLY A 26 7.13 -21.23 -15.30
C GLY A 26 6.65 -21.05 -13.86
N TYR A 27 6.73 -22.12 -13.06
CA TYR A 27 6.36 -22.06 -11.64
C TYR A 27 7.25 -21.10 -10.85
N ASN A 28 8.57 -21.16 -11.04
CA ASN A 28 9.52 -20.28 -10.36
C ASN A 28 9.30 -18.81 -10.73
N THR A 29 9.09 -18.50 -12.01
CA THR A 29 8.80 -17.14 -12.46
C THR A 29 7.51 -16.61 -11.85
N TRP A 30 6.42 -17.37 -11.90
CA TRP A 30 5.15 -16.95 -11.30
C TRP A 30 5.26 -16.74 -9.78
N ARG A 31 5.93 -17.66 -9.08
CA ARG A 31 6.18 -17.55 -7.64
C ARG A 31 7.02 -16.31 -7.31
N ASN A 32 8.03 -16.02 -8.12
CA ASN A 32 8.92 -14.89 -7.90
C ASN A 32 8.16 -13.57 -8.09
N GLU A 33 7.40 -13.44 -9.18
CA GLU A 33 6.56 -12.27 -9.46
C GLU A 33 5.59 -11.98 -8.31
N ARG A 34 4.89 -13.03 -7.82
CA ARG A 34 3.98 -12.90 -6.68
C ARG A 34 4.69 -12.45 -5.40
N THR A 35 5.91 -12.96 -5.16
CA THR A 35 6.71 -12.59 -4.00
C THR A 35 7.19 -11.15 -4.08
N GLU A 36 7.61 -10.71 -5.27
CA GLU A 36 8.04 -9.33 -5.52
C GLU A 36 6.88 -8.36 -5.36
N HIS A 37 5.73 -8.64 -5.97
CA HIS A 37 4.51 -7.87 -5.79
C HIS A 37 4.16 -7.69 -4.31
N ASN A 38 4.14 -8.79 -3.55
CA ASN A 38 3.87 -8.74 -2.11
C ASN A 38 4.91 -7.94 -1.31
N ARG A 39 6.18 -7.93 -1.74
CA ARG A 39 7.24 -7.13 -1.10
C ARG A 39 7.05 -5.64 -1.38
N ASN A 40 6.72 -5.28 -2.62
CA ASN A 40 6.47 -3.90 -3.02
C ASN A 40 5.26 -3.32 -2.27
N VAL A 41 4.16 -4.09 -2.18
CA VAL A 41 2.98 -3.69 -1.40
C VAL A 41 3.32 -3.54 0.09
N ARG A 42 4.11 -4.46 0.67
CA ARG A 42 4.55 -4.33 2.09
C ARG A 42 5.36 -3.07 2.33
N ALA A 43 6.34 -2.79 1.46
CA ALA A 43 7.19 -1.62 1.59
C ALA A 43 6.37 -0.33 1.53
N ALA A 44 5.48 -0.22 0.53
CA ALA A 44 4.58 0.93 0.40
C ALA A 44 3.63 1.06 1.61
N ALA A 45 3.06 -0.04 2.09
CA ALA A 45 2.14 -0.02 3.23
C ALA A 45 2.83 0.39 4.54
N PHE A 46 4.06 -0.05 4.81
CA PHE A 46 4.78 0.39 6.00
C PHE A 46 5.14 1.87 5.94
N GLU A 47 5.60 2.34 4.77
CA GLU A 47 5.87 3.77 4.57
C GLU A 47 4.59 4.59 4.74
N LEU A 48 3.46 4.13 4.19
CA LEU A 48 2.15 4.77 4.34
C LEU A 48 1.73 4.86 5.82
N LEU A 49 1.91 3.81 6.61
CA LEU A 49 1.62 3.81 8.05
C LEU A 49 2.48 4.82 8.82
N MET A 50 3.76 4.98 8.45
CA MET A 50 4.62 5.99 9.03
C MET A 50 4.14 7.41 8.68
N ARG A 51 3.79 7.68 7.42
CA ARG A 51 3.27 9.00 7.01
C ARG A 51 1.94 9.35 7.67
N LEU A 52 1.09 8.35 7.91
CA LEU A 52 -0.15 8.54 8.68
C LEU A 52 0.12 8.90 10.13
N ALA A 53 1.11 8.27 10.76
CA ALA A 53 1.52 8.61 12.12
C ALA A 53 2.10 10.03 12.20
N ASP A 54 2.94 10.42 11.22
CA ASP A 54 3.47 11.78 11.11
C ASP A 54 2.36 12.83 10.95
N LEU A 55 1.36 12.55 10.10
CA LEU A 55 0.20 13.42 9.92
C LEU A 55 -0.61 13.56 11.23
N LYS A 56 -0.85 12.45 11.93
CA LYS A 56 -1.57 12.46 13.22
C LYS A 56 -0.80 13.28 14.27
N ARG A 57 0.53 13.17 14.29
CA ARG A 57 1.38 14.00 15.14
C ARG A 57 1.21 15.49 14.83
N VAL A 58 1.14 15.90 13.56
CA VAL A 58 0.88 17.31 13.20
C VAL A 58 -0.48 17.78 13.74
N VAL A 59 -1.53 16.96 13.61
CA VAL A 59 -2.86 17.27 14.15
C VAL A 59 -2.79 17.47 15.67
N PHE A 60 -2.09 16.59 16.39
CA PHE A 60 -1.97 16.68 17.84
C PHE A 60 -1.18 17.91 18.29
N LEU A 61 -0.05 18.20 17.62
CA LEU A 61 0.76 19.39 17.91
C LEU A 61 -0.03 20.68 17.67
N ALA A 62 -0.85 20.72 16.61
CA ALA A 62 -1.68 21.86 16.29
C ALA A 62 -2.79 22.07 17.32
N GLN A 63 -3.51 21.01 17.67
CA GLN A 63 -4.73 21.11 18.49
C GLN A 63 -4.45 21.17 19.99
N TYR A 64 -3.63 20.26 20.50
CA TYR A 64 -3.46 20.05 21.93
C TYR A 64 -2.27 20.82 22.49
N ASP A 65 -1.15 20.81 21.76
CA ASP A 65 0.08 21.49 22.22
C ASP A 65 0.13 22.95 21.78
N ARG A 66 -0.76 23.36 20.87
CA ARG A 66 -0.83 24.70 20.25
C ARG A 66 0.52 25.14 19.67
N ASP A 67 1.33 24.17 19.22
CA ASP A 67 2.63 24.39 18.62
C ASP A 67 2.46 24.77 17.15
N GLN A 68 2.63 26.06 16.85
CA GLN A 68 2.49 26.58 15.48
C GLN A 68 3.62 26.15 14.53
N ALA A 69 4.77 25.74 15.07
CA ALA A 69 5.89 25.26 14.26
C ALA A 69 5.72 23.78 13.94
N GLY A 70 5.55 22.93 14.97
CA GLY A 70 5.37 21.49 14.82
C GLY A 70 4.01 21.07 14.27
N GLY A 71 2.95 21.81 14.59
CA GLY A 71 1.58 21.60 14.15
C GLY A 71 1.21 22.36 12.86
N ASN A 72 2.19 22.78 12.06
CA ASN A 72 1.91 23.59 10.87
C ASN A 72 1.05 22.83 9.83
N PRO A 73 -0.14 23.33 9.43
CA PRO A 73 -0.96 22.66 8.42
C PRO A 73 -0.28 22.48 7.06
N ARG A 74 0.72 23.30 6.71
CA ARG A 74 1.52 23.11 5.49
C ARG A 74 2.33 21.82 5.54
N THR A 75 2.85 21.47 6.72
CA THR A 75 3.53 20.18 6.93
C THR A 75 2.53 19.03 6.77
N GLY A 76 1.32 19.19 7.31
CA GLY A 76 0.24 18.21 7.13
C GLY A 76 -0.12 17.98 5.65
N TRP A 77 -0.22 19.04 4.84
CA TRP A 77 -0.43 18.93 3.40
C TRP A 77 0.65 18.11 2.69
N THR A 78 1.92 18.27 3.07
CA THR A 78 3.02 17.46 2.52
C THR A 78 2.84 15.97 2.84
N TYR A 79 2.41 15.63 4.06
CA TYR A 79 2.12 14.25 4.41
C TYR A 79 0.91 13.69 3.66
N VAL A 80 -0.17 14.48 3.53
CA VAL A 80 -1.37 14.08 2.75
C VAL A 80 -1.01 13.78 1.29
N LEU A 81 -0.14 14.58 0.67
CA LEU A 81 0.35 14.33 -0.69
C LEU A 81 1.15 13.03 -0.78
N ALA A 82 2.09 12.81 0.15
CA ALA A 82 2.89 11.59 0.20
C ALA A 82 2.01 10.34 0.40
N ILE A 83 0.99 10.44 1.27
CA ILE A 83 -0.01 9.40 1.51
C ILE A 83 -0.78 9.09 0.22
N GLN A 84 -1.22 10.11 -0.51
CA GLN A 84 -1.88 10.00 -1.82
C GLN A 84 -1.00 9.21 -2.82
N ASP A 85 0.27 9.58 -2.95
CA ASP A 85 1.17 8.94 -3.91
C ASP A 85 1.53 7.51 -3.53
N LEU A 86 1.82 7.24 -2.25
CA LEU A 86 2.10 5.89 -1.76
C LEU A 86 0.89 4.97 -1.85
N SER A 87 -0.32 5.51 -1.63
CA SER A 87 -1.55 4.71 -1.67
C SER A 87 -1.78 4.05 -3.02
N LYS A 88 -1.32 4.67 -4.12
CA LYS A 88 -1.44 4.15 -5.49
C LYS A 88 -0.67 2.84 -5.71
N LEU A 89 0.31 2.55 -4.86
CA LEU A 89 1.10 1.31 -4.88
C LEU A 89 0.44 0.16 -4.11
N ALA A 90 -0.63 0.46 -3.35
CA ALA A 90 -1.39 -0.53 -2.60
C ALA A 90 -2.68 -0.91 -3.33
N PRO A 91 -3.15 -2.16 -3.18
CA PRO A 91 -4.44 -2.58 -3.72
C PRO A 91 -5.61 -1.87 -3.02
N ALA A 92 -6.78 -1.91 -3.66
CA ALA A 92 -8.03 -1.48 -3.05
C ALA A 92 -8.25 -2.17 -1.69
N PRO A 93 -8.79 -1.47 -0.67
CA PRO A 93 -9.44 -0.15 -0.74
C PRO A 93 -8.52 1.06 -0.45
N VAL A 94 -7.20 0.86 -0.31
CA VAL A 94 -6.26 1.88 0.20
C VAL A 94 -6.27 3.19 -0.61
N PRO A 95 -6.21 3.19 -1.97
CA PRO A 95 -6.25 4.43 -2.75
C PRO A 95 -7.51 5.28 -2.50
N ALA A 96 -8.68 4.65 -2.45
CA ALA A 96 -9.95 5.35 -2.25
C ALA A 96 -10.03 5.98 -0.85
N GLN A 97 -9.48 5.32 0.17
CA GLN A 97 -9.42 5.85 1.53
C GLN A 97 -8.42 7.00 1.65
N ALA A 98 -7.31 6.97 0.90
CA ALA A 98 -6.36 8.08 0.82
C ALA A 98 -6.98 9.32 0.15
N GLU A 99 -7.76 9.14 -0.92
CA GLU A 99 -8.51 10.23 -1.53
C GLU A 99 -9.52 10.83 -0.54
N ARG A 100 -10.26 9.99 0.20
CA ARG A 100 -11.18 10.44 1.24
C ARG A 100 -10.46 11.24 2.33
N LEU A 101 -9.30 10.78 2.78
CA LEU A 101 -8.48 11.52 3.76
C LEU A 101 -8.06 12.89 3.21
N GLN A 102 -7.65 12.98 1.95
CA GLN A 102 -7.31 14.26 1.33
C GLN A 102 -8.51 15.21 1.31
N GLN A 103 -9.70 14.73 0.95
CA GLN A 103 -10.93 15.54 0.94
C GLN A 103 -11.29 16.03 2.34
N VAL A 104 -11.19 15.16 3.35
CA VAL A 104 -11.43 15.51 4.75
C VAL A 104 -10.40 16.53 5.23
N TRP A 105 -9.12 16.34 4.91
CA TRP A 105 -8.09 17.32 5.24
C TRP A 105 -8.38 18.67 4.60
N TRP A 106 -8.69 18.71 3.30
CA TRP A 106 -9.05 19.94 2.57
C TRP A 106 -10.17 20.72 3.26
N GLY A 107 -11.22 20.04 3.72
CA GLY A 107 -12.38 20.68 4.33
C GLY A 107 -12.24 21.05 5.80
N ASN A 108 -11.21 20.58 6.52
CA ASN A 108 -11.14 20.71 7.99
C ASN A 108 -9.81 21.26 8.51
N TRP A 109 -8.74 21.35 7.69
CA TRP A 109 -7.41 21.78 8.17
C TRP A 109 -7.40 23.19 8.79
N GLU A 110 -8.25 24.10 8.32
CA GLU A 110 -8.36 25.46 8.86
C GLU A 110 -8.91 25.50 10.29
N GLY A 111 -9.58 24.43 10.73
CA GLY A 111 -10.09 24.26 12.09
C GLY A 111 -9.02 23.82 13.09
N LEU A 112 -7.86 23.33 12.63
CA LEU A 112 -6.79 22.87 13.51
C LEU A 112 -6.21 24.00 14.35
N GLY A 113 -6.05 23.76 15.65
CA GLY A 113 -5.57 24.78 16.59
C GLY A 113 -6.59 25.89 16.86
N LYS A 114 -7.82 25.74 16.37
CA LYS A 114 -9.00 26.48 16.82
C LYS A 114 -9.81 25.54 17.72
N ASP A 115 -10.74 26.08 18.50
CA ASP A 115 -11.61 25.27 19.38
C ASP A 115 -12.68 24.48 18.59
N ASP A 116 -12.37 24.09 17.35
CA ASP A 116 -13.18 23.26 16.47
C ASP A 116 -12.77 21.78 16.61
N GLN A 117 -13.29 21.16 17.67
CA GLN A 117 -13.07 19.74 17.93
C GLN A 117 -13.63 18.84 16.82
N THR A 118 -14.68 19.28 16.12
CA THR A 118 -15.31 18.48 15.06
C THR A 118 -14.39 18.31 13.86
N ALA A 119 -13.65 19.38 13.50
CA ALA A 119 -12.64 19.31 12.45
C ALA A 119 -11.53 18.29 12.76
N VAL A 120 -11.05 18.28 14.00
CA VAL A 120 -10.02 17.36 14.49
C VAL A 120 -10.50 15.91 14.45
N GLU A 121 -11.69 15.64 15.00
CA GLU A 121 -12.28 14.30 15.02
C GLU A 121 -12.50 13.72 13.62
N ARG A 122 -12.91 14.55 12.66
CA ARG A 122 -13.06 14.12 11.26
C ARG A 122 -11.73 13.73 10.65
N ILE A 123 -10.68 14.53 10.86
CA ILE A 123 -9.34 14.24 10.33
C ILE A 123 -8.79 12.96 10.99
N ASP A 124 -8.86 12.85 12.31
CA ASP A 124 -8.41 11.67 13.04
C ASP A 124 -9.16 10.40 12.60
N GLY A 125 -10.47 10.48 12.43
CA GLY A 125 -11.28 9.37 11.94
C GLY A 125 -10.89 8.94 10.51
N ALA A 126 -10.56 9.88 9.64
CA ALA A 126 -10.09 9.57 8.29
C ALA A 126 -8.69 8.93 8.30
N ILE A 127 -7.78 9.41 9.16
CA ILE A 127 -6.46 8.80 9.37
C ILE A 127 -6.59 7.36 9.85
N ASP A 128 -7.42 7.13 10.87
CA ASP A 128 -7.60 5.80 11.46
C ASP A 128 -8.27 4.84 10.47
N THR A 129 -9.25 5.30 9.69
CA THR A 129 -9.88 4.49 8.62
C THR A 129 -8.87 4.02 7.57
N LEU A 130 -7.98 4.92 7.12
CA LEU A 130 -6.95 4.57 6.15
C LEU A 130 -5.89 3.65 6.76
N ARG A 131 -5.53 3.87 8.02
CA ARG A 131 -4.62 3.01 8.77
C ARG A 131 -5.16 1.58 8.87
N ASP A 132 -6.42 1.42 9.24
CA ASP A 132 -7.07 0.12 9.36
C ASP A 132 -7.17 -0.60 8.01
N SER A 133 -7.49 0.14 6.94
CA SER A 133 -7.50 -0.39 5.58
C SER A 133 -6.10 -0.88 5.16
N THR A 134 -5.06 -0.11 5.48
CA THR A 134 -3.66 -0.46 5.19
C THR A 134 -3.21 -1.70 5.97
N LEU A 135 -3.56 -1.80 7.25
CA LEU A 135 -3.30 -2.99 8.07
C LEU A 135 -4.08 -4.21 7.56
N GLY A 136 -5.32 -4.01 7.10
CA GLY A 136 -6.12 -5.05 6.44
C GLY A 136 -5.43 -5.61 5.20
N THR A 137 -4.89 -4.72 4.35
CA THR A 137 -4.07 -5.12 3.20
C THR A 137 -2.84 -5.91 3.62
N LEU A 138 -2.06 -5.44 4.61
CA LEU A 138 -0.88 -6.17 5.08
C LEU A 138 -1.20 -7.59 5.57
N ARG A 139 -2.34 -7.78 6.25
CA ARG A 139 -2.80 -9.09 6.74
C ARG A 139 -3.27 -10.03 5.62
N SER A 140 -3.65 -9.50 4.46
CA SER A 140 -4.15 -10.31 3.34
C SER A 140 -3.04 -10.83 2.43
N LEU A 141 -1.84 -10.25 2.49
CA LEU A 141 -0.68 -10.68 1.73
C LEU A 141 -0.23 -12.08 2.19
N ARG A 142 -0.26 -13.04 1.26
CA ARG A 142 0.21 -14.43 1.45
C ARG A 142 1.51 -14.66 0.69
#